data_AF-A0A6S7EIC9-F1
#
_entry.id   AF-A0A6S7EIC9-F1
#
_cell.length_a   1.000
_cell.length_b   1.000
_cell.length_c   1.000
_cell.angle_alpha   90.00
_cell.angle_beta   90.00
_cell.angle_gamma   90.00
#
_symmetry.space_group_name_H-M   'P 1'
#
loop_
_entity.id
_entity.type
_entity.pdbx_description
1 polymer ?
#
loop_
_entity_poly.entity_id
_entity_poly.type
_entity_poly.pdbx_seq_one_letter_code
_entity_poly.pdbx_strand_id
1 'polypeptide(L)'
;MMDTPERGGGRGRWRGAAAGLACAVIGAAVVGAAALADEAVPAAAQAAAGPLAAANGVPGADTLRQAARADYVLQCAGCHRVDGRGSTPHGIPDFRNSVGAFTHLPAGREYLIRVPGAAFSPLSDAELANVLNWLLRTFSPAQLPTGFQPYTESEVTAARPHRYDDVVPVRHGLARELAALGLALSDYSYGSARAP
;
A
#
# COMPACT_ATOMS: atom_id res chain seq x y z
N MET A 1 12.15 -48.83 40.21
CA MET A 1 13.49 -48.80 39.60
C MET A 1 13.62 -47.46 38.90
N MET A 2 14.43 -46.59 39.51
CA MET A 2 15.09 -45.38 38.94
C MET A 2 14.17 -44.28 38.38
N ASP A 3 14.45 -42.99 38.51
CA ASP A 3 15.17 -42.12 39.45
C ASP A 3 14.81 -40.72 38.91
N THR A 4 14.38 -39.78 39.74
CA THR A 4 14.36 -38.33 39.42
C THR A 4 15.80 -37.78 39.61
N PRO A 5 16.13 -36.45 39.61
CA PRO A 5 15.54 -35.23 39.05
C PRO A 5 16.61 -34.27 38.41
N GLU A 6 16.21 -33.04 38.03
CA GLU A 6 16.82 -31.73 38.41
C GLU A 6 17.24 -30.71 37.33
N ARG A 7 16.82 -29.46 37.62
CA ARG A 7 17.51 -28.13 37.52
C ARG A 7 17.95 -27.59 36.15
N GLY A 8 17.97 -26.29 35.89
CA GLY A 8 17.77 -25.04 36.64
C GLY A 8 17.76 -23.89 35.60
N GLY A 9 17.17 -22.70 35.79
CA GLY A 9 17.44 -21.74 36.85
C GLY A 9 18.51 -20.73 36.39
N GLY A 10 18.13 -19.49 36.02
CA GLY A 10 19.12 -18.44 35.74
C GLY A 10 18.59 -17.13 35.17
N ARG A 11 18.02 -16.27 36.03
CA ARG A 11 17.73 -14.84 35.75
C ARG A 11 18.99 -14.01 36.04
N GLY A 12 19.52 -13.30 35.05
CA GLY A 12 20.62 -12.33 35.22
C GLY A 12 20.12 -10.89 35.27
N ARG A 13 20.12 -10.29 36.47
CA ARG A 13 19.89 -8.86 36.72
C ARG A 13 21.25 -8.14 36.67
N TRP A 14 21.36 -7.04 35.93
CA TRP A 14 22.50 -6.14 36.01
C TRP A 14 22.16 -4.93 36.90
N ARG A 15 22.82 -4.87 38.08
CA ARG A 15 23.07 -3.68 38.92
C ARG A 15 24.58 -3.44 38.76
N GLY A 16 25.14 -2.26 38.50
CA GLY A 16 25.01 -0.99 39.22
C GLY A 16 26.25 -0.80 40.13
N ALA A 17 27.09 0.20 39.85
CA ALA A 17 28.05 0.91 40.75
C ALA A 17 28.87 1.85 39.84
N ALA A 18 28.95 3.19 39.96
CA ALA A 18 29.04 4.15 41.06
C ALA A 18 30.45 4.27 41.71
N ALA A 19 31.06 5.44 41.45
CA ALA A 19 31.74 6.36 42.38
C ALA A 19 33.24 6.20 42.74
N GLY A 20 33.88 7.38 42.88
CA GLY A 20 35.21 7.65 43.48
C GLY A 20 36.12 8.39 42.49
N LEU A 21 36.21 9.73 42.41
CA LEU A 21 36.58 10.77 43.40
C LEU A 21 38.02 10.62 43.94
N ALA A 22 38.95 11.49 43.51
CA ALA A 22 39.56 12.55 44.35
C ALA A 22 40.94 13.04 43.85
N CYS A 23 41.08 14.39 43.88
CA CYS A 23 42.24 15.23 44.22
C CYS A 23 43.57 15.13 43.42
N ALA A 24 44.40 16.16 43.25
CA ALA A 24 44.38 17.63 43.23
C ALA A 24 45.86 18.05 43.40
N VAL A 25 46.42 18.93 42.56
CA VAL A 25 47.56 19.84 42.84
C VAL A 25 47.70 20.78 41.63
N ILE A 26 47.25 22.04 41.70
CA ILE A 26 47.94 23.28 42.12
C ILE A 26 49.18 23.65 41.26
N GLY A 27 49.04 24.74 40.49
CA GLY A 27 50.12 25.52 39.87
C GLY A 27 49.55 26.87 39.40
N ALA A 28 50.13 27.98 39.87
CA ALA A 28 49.52 29.31 39.94
C ALA A 28 49.91 30.29 38.80
N ALA A 29 48.97 31.21 38.55
CA ALA A 29 49.02 32.60 38.07
C ALA A 29 49.90 33.02 36.86
N VAL A 30 49.28 33.74 35.91
CA VAL A 30 49.50 35.19 35.67
C VAL A 30 48.38 35.78 34.80
N VAL A 31 48.17 37.09 34.98
CA VAL A 31 47.10 37.95 34.44
C VAL A 31 47.36 38.34 32.97
N GLY A 32 46.32 38.45 32.15
CA GLY A 32 46.38 39.03 30.80
C GLY A 32 44.99 39.38 30.25
N ALA A 33 44.86 40.59 29.73
CA ALA A 33 43.62 41.32 29.45
C ALA A 33 42.82 40.86 28.22
N ALA A 34 41.59 41.38 28.16
CA ALA A 34 40.55 41.20 27.16
C ALA A 34 40.99 41.32 25.68
N ALA A 35 40.40 40.46 24.84
CA ALA A 35 40.03 40.78 23.46
C ALA A 35 38.84 39.90 23.06
N LEU A 36 37.71 40.55 22.75
CA LEU A 36 36.59 39.94 22.06
C LEU A 36 37.04 39.66 20.61
N ALA A 37 37.00 38.41 20.19
CA ALA A 37 37.13 38.03 18.79
C ALA A 37 35.96 37.11 18.43
N ASP A 38 35.24 37.57 17.43
CA ASP A 38 34.11 37.01 16.69
C ASP A 38 34.38 35.54 16.31
N GLU A 39 33.65 34.59 16.92
CA GLU A 39 33.64 33.20 16.44
C GLU A 39 32.77 33.14 15.18
N ALA A 40 33.44 33.26 14.04
CA ALA A 40 32.86 33.07 12.72
C ALA A 40 32.17 31.69 12.65
N VAL A 41 30.85 31.71 12.47
CA VAL A 41 30.03 30.54 12.15
C VAL A 41 30.55 29.92 10.84
N PRO A 42 31.01 28.66 10.80
CA PRO A 42 31.40 28.05 9.54
C PRO A 42 30.14 27.89 8.69
N ALA A 43 30.15 28.57 7.54
CA ALA A 43 29.12 28.44 6.52
C ALA A 43 29.00 26.96 6.12
N ALA A 44 27.85 26.36 6.44
CA ALA A 44 27.46 25.07 5.93
C ALA A 44 27.58 25.10 4.40
N ALA A 45 28.49 24.27 3.87
CA ALA A 45 28.62 24.03 2.45
C ALA A 45 27.23 23.66 1.90
N GLN A 46 26.60 24.58 1.17
CA GLN A 46 25.45 24.25 0.36
C GLN A 46 25.92 23.22 -0.66
N ALA A 47 25.52 21.96 -0.48
CA ALA A 47 25.51 21.00 -1.56
C ALA A 47 24.65 21.63 -2.66
N ALA A 48 25.29 22.09 -3.74
CA ALA A 48 24.60 22.60 -4.90
C ALA A 48 23.69 21.47 -5.39
N ALA A 49 22.39 21.63 -5.21
CA ALA A 49 21.40 20.85 -5.92
C ALA A 49 21.59 21.19 -7.40
N GLY A 50 22.39 20.36 -8.08
CA GLY A 50 22.49 20.40 -9.53
C GLY A 50 21.09 20.25 -10.13
N PRO A 51 20.85 20.78 -11.33
CA PRO A 51 19.54 20.67 -11.96
C PRO A 51 19.11 19.21 -11.98
N LEU A 52 17.96 18.90 -11.40
CA LEU A 52 17.25 17.64 -11.63
C LEU A 52 16.93 17.61 -13.12
N ALA A 53 17.82 16.99 -13.91
CA ALA A 53 17.52 16.64 -15.28
C ALA A 53 16.29 15.72 -15.23
N ALA A 54 15.16 16.23 -15.72
CA ALA A 54 13.96 15.41 -15.91
C ALA A 54 14.35 14.26 -16.85
N ALA A 55 14.47 13.06 -16.29
CA ALA A 55 14.67 11.88 -17.10
C ALA A 55 13.40 11.67 -17.93
N ASN A 56 13.48 11.95 -19.24
CA ASN A 56 12.43 11.66 -20.22
C ASN A 56 12.28 10.15 -20.49
N GLY A 57 12.46 9.32 -19.47
CA GLY A 57 12.36 7.87 -19.53
C GLY A 57 10.96 7.40 -19.12
N VAL A 58 10.52 6.29 -19.71
CA VAL A 58 9.36 5.54 -19.20
C VAL A 58 9.63 5.19 -17.74
N PRO A 59 8.72 5.51 -16.80
CA PRO A 59 8.93 5.22 -15.39
C PRO A 59 9.21 3.73 -15.19
N GLY A 60 10.21 3.41 -14.35
CA GLY A 60 10.50 2.03 -13.99
C GLY A 60 9.31 1.34 -13.33
N ALA A 61 9.26 0.01 -13.41
CA ALA A 61 8.15 -0.79 -12.88
C ALA A 61 7.89 -0.55 -11.38
N ASP A 62 8.92 -0.29 -10.58
CA ASP A 62 8.77 0.03 -9.16
C ASP A 62 8.18 1.42 -8.94
N THR A 63 8.58 2.41 -9.73
CA THR A 63 8.00 3.77 -9.69
C THR A 63 6.51 3.71 -10.03
N LEU A 64 6.13 2.98 -11.08
CA LEU A 64 4.72 2.77 -11.44
C LEU A 64 3.95 2.06 -10.33
N ARG A 65 4.55 1.05 -9.69
CA ARG A 65 3.93 0.35 -8.56
C ARG A 65 3.68 1.28 -7.37
N GLN A 66 4.63 2.16 -7.05
CA GLN A 66 4.46 3.12 -5.95
C GLN A 66 3.41 4.18 -6.27
N ALA A 67 3.38 4.69 -7.50
CA ALA A 67 2.35 5.61 -7.96
C ALA A 67 0.96 4.96 -7.88
N ALA A 68 0.79 3.76 -8.44
CA ALA A 68 -0.47 3.03 -8.39
C ALA A 68 -0.95 2.72 -6.96
N ARG A 69 -0.01 2.45 -6.03
CA ARG A 69 -0.34 2.31 -4.61
C ARG A 69 -0.85 3.62 -4.02
N ALA A 70 -0.18 4.74 -4.32
CA ALA A 70 -0.60 6.06 -3.84
C ALA A 70 -2.00 6.41 -4.38
N ASP A 71 -2.24 6.17 -5.67
CA ASP A 71 -3.53 6.39 -6.32
C ASP A 71 -4.62 5.51 -5.69
N TYR A 72 -4.34 4.23 -5.42
CA TYR A 72 -5.27 3.37 -4.69
C TYR A 72 -5.61 3.93 -3.30
N VAL A 73 -4.60 4.39 -2.55
CA VAL A 73 -4.81 4.95 -1.21
C VAL A 73 -5.68 6.20 -1.26
N LEU A 74 -5.45 7.08 -2.23
CA LEU A 74 -6.15 8.35 -2.35
C LEU A 74 -7.57 8.19 -2.92
N GLN A 75 -7.76 7.29 -3.88
CA GLN A 75 -9.00 7.20 -4.65
C GLN A 75 -9.91 6.03 -4.25
N CYS A 76 -9.38 4.97 -3.62
CA CYS A 76 -10.13 3.73 -3.39
C CYS A 76 -10.15 3.31 -1.91
N ALA A 77 -9.05 3.50 -1.19
CA ALA A 77 -8.88 2.98 0.17
C ALA A 77 -9.81 3.64 1.21
N GLY A 78 -10.40 4.80 0.91
CA GLY A 78 -11.43 5.41 1.76
C GLY A 78 -12.60 4.45 2.03
N CYS A 79 -13.03 3.73 0.99
CA CYS A 79 -14.06 2.69 1.09
C CYS A 79 -13.44 1.31 1.29
N HIS A 80 -12.46 0.93 0.45
CA HIS A 80 -11.94 -0.43 0.40
C HIS A 80 -10.87 -0.75 1.46
N ARG A 81 -10.48 0.24 2.27
CA ARG A 81 -9.39 0.19 3.24
C ARG A 81 -8.02 0.00 2.59
N VAL A 82 -6.97 0.37 3.31
CA VAL A 82 -5.58 0.28 2.81
C VAL A 82 -5.18 -1.18 2.55
N ASP A 83 -5.72 -2.11 3.34
CA ASP A 83 -5.50 -3.55 3.22
C ASP A 83 -6.47 -4.26 2.26
N GLY A 84 -7.39 -3.52 1.61
CA GLY A 84 -8.34 -4.07 0.64
C GLY A 84 -9.54 -4.81 1.23
N ARG A 85 -9.69 -4.86 2.56
CA ARG A 85 -10.74 -5.66 3.22
C ARG A 85 -12.17 -5.16 3.00
N GLY A 86 -12.34 -3.93 2.52
CA GLY A 86 -13.65 -3.33 2.34
C GLY A 86 -14.45 -3.19 3.63
N SER A 87 -15.77 -3.32 3.50
CA SER A 87 -16.73 -3.26 4.59
C SER A 87 -18.01 -3.98 4.22
N THR A 88 -18.11 -5.27 4.58
CA THR A 88 -19.29 -6.09 4.32
C THR A 88 -20.58 -5.48 4.88
N PRO A 89 -20.66 -4.95 6.11
CA PRO A 89 -21.92 -4.37 6.60
C PRO A 89 -22.40 -3.14 5.79
N HIS A 90 -21.50 -2.46 5.09
CA HIS A 90 -21.81 -1.29 4.27
C HIS A 90 -21.82 -1.61 2.77
N GLY A 91 -21.72 -2.89 2.41
CA GLY A 91 -21.79 -3.30 1.01
C GLY A 91 -20.54 -2.93 0.20
N ILE A 92 -19.40 -2.69 0.85
CA ILE A 92 -18.13 -2.44 0.16
C ILE A 92 -17.38 -3.76 0.01
N PRO A 93 -17.14 -4.26 -1.21
CA PRO A 93 -16.49 -5.56 -1.44
C PRO A 93 -15.10 -5.67 -0.81
N ASP A 94 -14.78 -6.86 -0.28
CA ASP A 94 -13.41 -7.26 0.03
C ASP A 94 -12.69 -7.65 -1.27
N PHE A 95 -11.55 -7.02 -1.53
CA PHE A 95 -10.75 -7.35 -2.71
C PHE A 95 -9.88 -8.59 -2.51
N ARG A 96 -9.54 -8.90 -1.25
CA ARG A 96 -8.56 -9.94 -0.94
C ARG A 96 -9.07 -11.30 -1.37
N ASN A 97 -8.22 -12.02 -2.10
CA ASN A 97 -8.50 -13.35 -2.60
C ASN A 97 -9.82 -13.49 -3.40
N SER A 98 -10.30 -12.39 -4.00
CA SER A 98 -11.64 -12.30 -4.59
C SER A 98 -11.63 -11.54 -5.92
N VAL A 99 -11.13 -10.30 -5.93
CA VAL A 99 -11.28 -9.40 -7.10
C VAL A 99 -10.57 -9.91 -8.37
N GLY A 100 -9.54 -10.73 -8.22
CA GLY A 100 -8.83 -11.36 -9.34
C GLY A 100 -9.70 -12.28 -10.18
N ALA A 101 -10.71 -12.92 -9.56
CA ALA A 101 -11.58 -13.87 -10.25
C ALA A 101 -12.35 -13.22 -11.41
N PHE A 102 -12.76 -11.94 -11.28
CA PHE A 102 -13.44 -11.21 -12.35
C PHE A 102 -12.65 -11.19 -13.67
N THR A 103 -11.32 -11.29 -13.61
CA THR A 103 -10.46 -11.24 -14.81
C THR A 103 -10.49 -12.50 -15.67
N HIS A 104 -11.16 -13.57 -15.21
CA HIS A 104 -11.42 -14.78 -16.01
C HIS A 104 -12.52 -14.59 -17.04
N LEU A 105 -13.37 -13.58 -16.87
CA LEU A 105 -14.46 -13.27 -17.79
C LEU A 105 -14.17 -11.96 -18.52
N PRO A 106 -14.36 -11.87 -19.85
CA PRO A 106 -14.26 -10.59 -20.56
C PRO A 106 -15.18 -9.51 -19.96
N ALA A 107 -16.44 -9.86 -19.67
CA ALA A 107 -17.39 -8.97 -19.00
C ALA A 107 -16.98 -8.62 -17.56
N GLY A 108 -16.31 -9.54 -16.87
CA GLY A 108 -15.77 -9.29 -15.53
C GLY A 108 -14.58 -8.33 -15.57
N ARG A 109 -13.74 -8.39 -16.61
CA ARG A 109 -12.68 -7.41 -16.81
C ARG A 109 -13.22 -6.00 -17.00
N GLU A 110 -14.20 -5.84 -17.89
CA GLU A 110 -14.88 -4.57 -18.12
C GLU A 110 -15.60 -4.06 -16.87
N TYR A 111 -16.20 -4.96 -16.10
CA TYR A 111 -16.86 -4.61 -14.85
C TYR A 111 -15.92 -3.86 -13.90
N LEU A 112 -14.67 -4.31 -13.71
CA LEU A 112 -13.71 -3.63 -12.83
C LEU A 112 -13.35 -2.21 -13.31
N ILE A 113 -13.41 -1.93 -14.60
CA ILE A 113 -13.20 -0.59 -15.16
C ILE A 113 -14.43 0.30 -14.94
N ARG A 114 -15.62 -0.29 -15.09
CA ARG A 114 -16.90 0.42 -15.22
C ARG A 114 -17.66 0.59 -13.90
N VAL A 115 -17.24 -0.08 -12.82
CA VAL A 115 -17.83 0.16 -11.49
C VAL A 115 -17.71 1.65 -11.11
N PRO A 116 -18.74 2.27 -10.51
CA PRO A 116 -18.79 3.70 -10.26
C PRO A 116 -17.54 4.27 -9.59
N GLY A 117 -17.01 3.59 -8.58
CA GLY A 117 -15.78 4.04 -7.90
C GLY A 117 -14.55 4.15 -8.83
N ALA A 118 -14.43 3.25 -9.81
CA ALA A 118 -13.35 3.29 -10.80
C ALA A 118 -13.67 4.28 -11.92
N ALA A 119 -14.84 4.14 -12.54
CA ALA A 119 -15.25 4.90 -13.71
C ALA A 119 -15.31 6.42 -13.45
N PHE A 120 -15.72 6.83 -12.25
CA PHE A 120 -15.83 8.23 -11.85
C PHE A 120 -14.62 8.76 -11.07
N SER A 121 -13.57 7.97 -10.89
CA SER A 121 -12.33 8.45 -10.26
C SER A 121 -11.73 9.63 -11.05
N PRO A 122 -10.98 10.53 -10.41
CA PRO A 122 -10.28 11.62 -11.12
C PRO A 122 -9.04 11.15 -11.89
N LEU A 123 -8.70 9.86 -11.80
CA LEU A 123 -7.54 9.26 -12.47
C LEU A 123 -7.72 9.31 -13.98
N SER A 124 -6.62 9.53 -14.71
CA SER A 124 -6.53 9.25 -16.14
C SER A 124 -6.75 7.76 -16.44
N ASP A 125 -6.99 7.41 -17.70
CA ASP A 125 -7.19 6.02 -18.10
C ASP A 125 -5.93 5.17 -17.88
N ALA A 126 -4.75 5.75 -18.10
CA ALA A 126 -3.47 5.11 -17.82
C ALA A 126 -3.25 4.86 -16.31
N GLU A 127 -3.55 5.86 -15.47
CA GLU A 127 -3.46 5.72 -14.01
C GLU A 127 -4.45 4.68 -13.48
N LEU A 128 -5.69 4.69 -13.99
CA LEU A 128 -6.68 3.69 -13.61
C LEU A 128 -6.24 2.27 -14.01
N ALA A 129 -5.70 2.08 -15.22
CA ALA A 129 -5.13 0.79 -15.63
C ALA A 129 -4.00 0.34 -14.67
N ASN A 130 -3.11 1.26 -14.28
CA ASN A 130 -2.04 0.98 -13.32
C ASN A 130 -2.57 0.58 -11.94
N VAL A 131 -3.60 1.28 -11.43
CA VAL A 131 -4.27 0.95 -10.16
C VAL A 131 -4.94 -0.42 -10.23
N LEU A 132 -5.68 -0.73 -11.31
CA LEU A 132 -6.29 -2.04 -11.51
C LEU A 132 -5.24 -3.16 -11.48
N ASN A 133 -4.15 -2.98 -12.22
CA ASN A 133 -3.06 -3.95 -12.25
C ASN A 133 -2.40 -4.12 -10.87
N TRP A 134 -2.18 -3.03 -10.16
CA TRP A 134 -1.59 -3.05 -8.83
C TRP A 134 -2.50 -3.74 -7.82
N LEU A 135 -3.79 -3.39 -7.77
CA LEU A 135 -4.74 -3.94 -6.80
C LEU A 135 -4.93 -5.44 -7.00
N LEU A 136 -4.96 -5.90 -8.25
CA LEU A 136 -5.12 -7.31 -8.60
C LEU A 136 -3.93 -8.14 -8.14
N ARG A 137 -2.70 -7.68 -8.40
CA ARG A 137 -1.47 -8.35 -7.96
C ARG A 137 -1.26 -8.28 -6.45
N THR A 138 -1.76 -7.23 -5.80
CA THR A 138 -1.59 -7.01 -4.36
C THR A 138 -2.60 -7.83 -3.55
N PHE A 139 -3.87 -7.80 -3.92
CA PHE A 139 -4.94 -8.37 -3.11
C PHE A 139 -5.42 -9.73 -3.60
N SER A 140 -5.27 -10.06 -4.87
CA SER A 140 -5.84 -11.29 -5.44
C SER A 140 -4.92 -12.01 -6.44
N PRO A 141 -3.59 -12.11 -6.18
CA PRO A 141 -2.67 -12.71 -7.15
C PRO A 141 -2.98 -14.18 -7.44
N ALA A 142 -3.48 -14.92 -6.45
CA ALA A 142 -3.79 -16.35 -6.58
C ALA A 142 -5.06 -16.64 -7.41
N GLN A 143 -5.92 -15.64 -7.63
CA GLN A 143 -7.16 -15.79 -8.41
C GLN A 143 -6.99 -15.28 -9.85
N LEU A 144 -5.82 -14.77 -10.22
CA LEU A 144 -5.56 -14.37 -11.60
C LEU A 144 -5.47 -15.60 -12.52
N PRO A 145 -5.97 -15.50 -13.76
CA PRO A 145 -5.81 -16.57 -14.74
C PRO A 145 -4.34 -16.78 -15.09
N THR A 146 -4.00 -18.01 -15.47
CA THR A 146 -2.68 -18.30 -16.05
C THR A 146 -2.50 -17.44 -17.29
N GLY A 147 -1.39 -16.71 -17.38
CA GLY A 147 -1.14 -15.79 -18.49
C GLY A 147 -1.93 -14.48 -18.42
N PHE A 148 -2.39 -14.07 -17.23
CA PHE A 148 -3.05 -12.78 -17.01
C PHE A 148 -2.36 -11.63 -17.76
N GLN A 149 -3.14 -10.99 -18.63
CA GLN A 149 -2.72 -9.78 -19.33
C GLN A 149 -3.09 -8.55 -18.49
N PRO A 150 -2.12 -7.68 -18.16
CA PRO A 150 -2.39 -6.41 -17.48
C PRO A 150 -3.41 -5.57 -18.26
N TYR A 151 -4.25 -4.84 -17.54
CA TYR A 151 -5.07 -3.77 -18.11
C TYR A 151 -4.19 -2.76 -18.81
N THR A 152 -4.69 -2.27 -19.94
CA THR A 152 -4.03 -1.23 -20.75
C THR A 152 -4.84 0.06 -20.69
N GLU A 153 -4.19 1.19 -20.95
CA GLU A 153 -4.89 2.47 -21.11
C GLU A 153 -5.99 2.39 -22.16
N SER A 154 -5.73 1.76 -23.32
CA SER A 154 -6.71 1.63 -24.40
C SER A 154 -7.93 0.80 -24.01
N GLU A 155 -7.74 -0.28 -23.23
CA GLU A 155 -8.84 -1.07 -22.67
C GLU A 155 -9.72 -0.20 -21.74
N VAL A 156 -9.09 0.62 -20.91
CA VAL A 156 -9.80 1.56 -20.03
C VAL A 156 -10.53 2.63 -20.82
N THR A 157 -9.86 3.30 -21.76
CA THR A 157 -10.45 4.34 -22.61
C THR A 157 -11.68 3.83 -23.37
N ALA A 158 -11.63 2.60 -23.88
CA ALA A 158 -12.76 2.01 -24.59
C ALA A 158 -13.93 1.67 -23.66
N ALA A 159 -13.67 1.09 -22.48
CA ALA A 159 -14.72 0.59 -21.61
C ALA A 159 -15.33 1.66 -20.69
N ARG A 160 -14.52 2.56 -20.13
CA ARG A 160 -14.89 3.51 -19.08
C ARG A 160 -16.10 4.42 -19.38
N PRO A 161 -16.33 4.89 -20.62
CA PRO A 161 -17.51 5.71 -20.92
C PRO A 161 -18.84 4.95 -20.79
N HIS A 162 -18.83 3.62 -20.87
CA HIS A 162 -20.04 2.79 -20.90
C HIS A 162 -20.53 2.46 -19.49
N ARG A 163 -21.41 3.30 -18.93
CA ARG A 163 -21.87 3.13 -17.55
C ARG A 163 -22.92 2.03 -17.40
N TYR A 164 -22.95 1.43 -16.21
CA TYR A 164 -24.08 0.60 -15.79
C TYR A 164 -25.13 1.48 -15.11
N ASP A 165 -26.40 1.29 -15.45
CA ASP A 165 -27.51 1.94 -14.74
C ASP A 165 -27.64 1.40 -13.30
N ASP A 166 -27.51 0.08 -13.15
CA ASP A 166 -27.37 -0.59 -11.86
C ASP A 166 -26.27 -1.66 -11.93
N VAL A 167 -25.29 -1.55 -11.04
CA VAL A 167 -24.14 -2.44 -10.94
C VAL A 167 -24.43 -3.72 -10.17
N VAL A 168 -25.48 -3.73 -9.35
CA VAL A 168 -25.87 -4.86 -8.51
C VAL A 168 -26.25 -6.08 -9.35
N PRO A 169 -27.22 -6.00 -10.29
CA PRO A 169 -27.59 -7.15 -11.12
C PRO A 169 -26.42 -7.64 -11.98
N VAL A 170 -25.58 -6.73 -12.47
CA VAL A 170 -24.36 -7.06 -13.23
C VAL A 170 -23.40 -7.88 -12.38
N ARG A 171 -23.10 -7.42 -11.16
CA ARG A 171 -22.22 -8.14 -10.24
C ARG A 171 -22.76 -9.51 -9.88
N HIS A 172 -24.07 -9.64 -9.63
CA HIS A 172 -24.68 -10.94 -9.33
C HIS A 172 -24.64 -11.89 -10.54
N GLY A 173 -24.78 -11.39 -11.76
CA GLY A 173 -24.58 -12.17 -12.98
C GLY A 173 -23.17 -12.75 -13.07
N LEU A 174 -22.17 -11.87 -12.97
CA LEU A 174 -20.76 -12.26 -12.98
C LEU A 174 -20.41 -13.23 -11.86
N ALA A 175 -20.95 -13.03 -10.65
CA ALA A 175 -20.73 -13.93 -9.53
C ALA A 175 -21.24 -15.35 -9.81
N ARG A 176 -22.40 -15.49 -10.47
CA ARG A 176 -22.94 -16.81 -10.86
C ARG A 176 -22.06 -17.47 -11.94
N GLU A 177 -21.64 -16.72 -12.94
CA GLU A 177 -20.75 -17.24 -13.99
C GLU A 177 -19.40 -17.69 -13.42
N LEU A 178 -18.79 -16.91 -12.55
CA LEU A 178 -17.55 -17.27 -11.86
C LEU A 178 -17.71 -18.50 -10.97
N ALA A 179 -18.82 -18.59 -10.23
CA ALA A 179 -19.12 -19.77 -9.42
C ALA A 179 -19.26 -21.04 -10.27
N ALA A 180 -19.83 -20.94 -11.47
CA ALA A 180 -19.91 -22.07 -12.42
C ALA A 180 -18.52 -22.52 -12.93
N LEU A 181 -17.52 -21.65 -12.87
CA LEU A 181 -16.12 -21.97 -13.15
C LEU A 181 -15.33 -22.44 -11.91
N GLY A 182 -15.99 -22.59 -10.75
CA GLY A 182 -15.34 -22.95 -9.49
C GLY A 182 -14.57 -21.80 -8.83
N LEU A 183 -14.80 -20.55 -9.27
CA LEU A 183 -14.17 -19.36 -8.73
C LEU A 183 -15.11 -18.67 -7.73
N ALA A 184 -14.80 -18.77 -6.45
CA ALA A 184 -15.56 -18.12 -5.39
C ALA A 184 -15.17 -16.64 -5.26
N LEU A 185 -16.17 -15.78 -5.04
CA LEU A 185 -15.97 -14.39 -4.63
C LEU A 185 -16.14 -14.24 -3.12
N SER A 186 -15.53 -13.20 -2.56
CA SER A 186 -15.80 -12.76 -1.20
C SER A 186 -17.27 -12.40 -0.98
N ASP A 187 -17.73 -12.53 0.25
CA ASP A 187 -19.06 -12.11 0.67
C ASP A 187 -19.37 -10.66 0.26
N TYR A 188 -20.61 -10.47 -0.19
CA TYR A 188 -21.11 -9.16 -0.63
C TYR A 188 -22.59 -9.04 -0.28
N SER A 189 -22.89 -8.13 0.64
CA SER A 189 -24.23 -7.92 1.20
C SER A 189 -25.01 -6.81 0.49
N TYR A 190 -24.35 -5.98 -0.32
CA TYR A 190 -25.03 -4.86 -0.94
C TYR A 190 -26.03 -5.37 -1.97
N GLY A 191 -27.27 -4.90 -1.89
CA GLY A 191 -28.33 -5.35 -2.78
C GLY A 191 -28.87 -6.75 -2.47
N SER A 192 -28.31 -7.51 -1.52
CA SER A 192 -28.83 -8.85 -1.16
C SER A 192 -30.21 -8.80 -0.49
N ALA A 193 -30.64 -7.62 -0.02
CA ALA A 193 -31.97 -7.36 0.50
C ALA A 193 -32.93 -6.71 -0.53
N ARG A 194 -32.46 -6.39 -1.75
CA ARG A 194 -33.36 -5.94 -2.82
C ARG A 194 -34.06 -7.18 -3.38
N ALA A 195 -35.34 -7.33 -3.07
CA ALA A 195 -36.21 -8.26 -3.80
C ALA A 195 -36.21 -7.87 -5.30
N PRO A 196 -36.35 -8.84 -6.21
CA PRO A 196 -36.49 -8.56 -7.64
C PRO A 196 -37.69 -7.66 -7.95
#